data_AF-A0A1B8SL63-F1
#
_entry.id   AF-A0A1B8SL63-F1
#
_cell.length_a   1.000
_cell.length_b   1.000
_cell.length_c   1.000
_cell.angle_alpha   90.00
_cell.angle_beta   90.00
_cell.angle_gamma   90.00
#
_symmetry.space_group_name_H-M   'P 1'
#
loop_
_entity.id
_entity.type
_entity.pdbx_description
1 polymer ?
#
loop_
_entity_poly.entity_id
_entity_poly.type
_entity_poly.pdbx_seq_one_letter_code
_entity_poly.pdbx_strand_id
1 'polypeptide(L)' 'MTIDEAREQVGHKVVYRAPHLASDSPGEEGVITSVSDSYAYVRYGADVHSKATYPALLEAVS' A
#
# COMPACT_ATOMS: atom_id res chain seq x y z
N MET A 1 7.86 2.14 1.09
CA MET A 1 8.12 3.29 0.20
C MET A 1 7.95 4.60 0.97
N THR A 2 8.44 5.73 0.43
CA THR A 2 8.19 7.09 0.93
C THR A 2 6.82 7.60 0.49
N ILE A 3 6.39 8.78 0.98
CA ILE A 3 5.14 9.40 0.54
C ILE A 3 5.21 9.85 -0.92
N ASP A 4 6.37 10.34 -1.37
CA ASP A 4 6.56 10.79 -2.75
C ASP A 4 6.56 9.62 -3.72
N GLU A 5 7.25 8.53 -3.37
CA GLU A 5 7.18 7.28 -4.13
C GLU A 5 5.74 6.76 -4.20
N ALA A 6 4.96 6.84 -3.13
CA ALA A 6 3.56 6.42 -3.15
C ALA A 6 2.71 7.26 -4.12
N ARG A 7 2.99 8.56 -4.28
CA ARG A 7 2.30 9.44 -5.24
C ARG A 7 2.56 9.01 -6.68
N GLU A 8 3.79 8.59 -6.98
CA GLU A 8 4.18 8.07 -8.28
C GLU A 8 3.56 6.69 -8.59
N GLN A 9 3.11 5.97 -7.56
CA GLN A 9 2.51 4.64 -7.66
C GLN A 9 0.97 4.65 -7.63
N VAL A 10 0.31 5.81 -7.72
CA VAL A 10 -1.16 5.87 -7.82
C VAL A 10 -1.64 5.12 -9.07
N GLY A 11 -2.57 4.19 -8.89
CA GLY A 11 -3.08 3.28 -9.92
C GLY A 11 -2.29 1.98 -10.04
N HIS A 12 -1.16 1.83 -9.34
CA HIS A 12 -0.33 0.64 -9.41
C HIS A 12 -0.56 -0.31 -8.22
N LYS A 13 -0.18 -1.57 -8.45
CA LYS A 13 -0.26 -2.64 -7.46
C LYS A 13 0.85 -2.50 -6.43
N VAL A 14 0.49 -2.73 -5.17
CA VAL A 14 1.39 -2.73 -4.02
C VAL A 14 1.11 -3.92 -3.12
N VAL A 15 2.10 -4.28 -2.31
CA VAL A 15 1.96 -5.26 -1.23
C VAL A 15 2.09 -4.56 0.11
N TYR A 16 1.11 -4.76 0.98
CA TYR A 16 1.17 -4.36 2.38
C TYR A 16 1.92 -5.40 3.21
N ARG A 17 2.88 -4.92 3.99
CA ARG A 17 3.68 -5.71 4.94
C ARG A 17 3.25 -5.36 6.36
N ALA A 18 2.45 -6.23 6.97
CA ALA A 18 2.00 -6.03 8.34
C ALA A 18 3.18 -6.14 9.33
N PRO A 19 3.38 -5.13 10.21
CA PRO A 19 4.57 -5.07 11.06
C PRO A 19 4.60 -6.14 12.17
N HIS A 20 3.48 -6.81 12.42
CA HIS A 20 3.35 -7.88 13.43
C HIS A 20 3.52 -9.29 12.84
N LEU A 21 3.74 -9.40 11.54
CA LEU A 21 3.97 -10.67 10.86
C LEU A 21 5.47 -10.85 10.58
N ALA A 22 5.89 -12.10 10.40
CA ALA A 22 7.23 -12.42 9.95
C ALA A 22 7.46 -11.84 8.54
N SER A 23 8.70 -11.46 8.23
CA SER A 23 9.06 -10.79 6.98
C SER A 23 8.83 -11.65 5.73
N ASP A 24 8.75 -12.97 5.88
CA ASP A 24 8.46 -13.95 4.83
C ASP A 24 6.96 -14.22 4.64
N SER A 25 6.10 -13.58 5.44
CA SER A 25 4.66 -13.66 5.26
C SER A 25 4.26 -13.03 3.91
N PRO A 26 3.31 -13.63 3.18
CA PRO A 26 3.01 -13.26 1.79
C PRO A 26 2.58 -11.80 1.57
N GLY A 27 2.15 -11.11 2.63
CA GLY A 27 1.64 -9.74 2.54
C GLY A 27 0.24 -9.70 1.92
N GLU A 28 -0.36 -8.51 1.91
CA GLU A 28 -1.69 -8.29 1.32
C GLU A 28 -1.59 -7.38 0.10
N GLU A 29 -2.14 -7.83 -1.03
CA GLU A 29 -2.09 -7.07 -2.28
C GLU A 29 -3.21 -6.04 -2.37
N GLY A 30 -2.89 -4.86 -2.92
CA GLY A 30 -3.86 -3.82 -3.20
C GLY A 30 -3.39 -2.86 -4.28
N VAL A 31 -4.23 -1.87 -4.58
CA VAL A 31 -3.92 -0.80 -5.53
C VAL A 31 -3.98 0.55 -4.82
N ILE A 32 -2.96 1.39 -4.97
CA ILE A 32 -3.01 2.77 -4.47
C ILE A 32 -4.04 3.53 -5.30
N THR A 33 -5.03 4.11 -4.64
CA THR A 33 -6.12 4.87 -5.27
C THR A 33 -5.94 6.39 -5.14
N SER A 34 -5.27 6.85 -4.08
CA SER A 34 -4.91 8.25 -3.86
C SER A 34 -3.86 8.35 -2.75
N VAL A 35 -3.25 9.52 -2.59
CA VAL A 35 -2.24 9.78 -1.56
C VAL A 35 -2.51 11.16 -0.96
N SER A 36 -2.38 11.26 0.37
CA SER A 36 -2.42 12.51 1.15
C SER A 36 -1.01 12.91 1.59
N ASP A 37 -0.89 13.83 2.53
CA ASP A 37 0.42 14.22 3.08
C ASP A 37 1.07 13.13 3.93
N SER A 38 0.31 12.17 4.46
CA SER A 38 0.83 11.16 5.40
C SER A 38 0.41 9.72 5.09
N TYR A 39 -0.60 9.53 4.25
CA TYR A 39 -1.16 8.21 3.96
C TYR A 39 -1.31 7.95 2.47
N ALA A 40 -1.05 6.72 2.07
CA ALA A 40 -1.52 6.15 0.82
C ALA A 40 -2.86 5.44 1.06
N TYR A 41 -3.85 5.70 0.23
CA TYR A 41 -5.15 5.05 0.30
C TYR A 41 -5.18 3.86 -0.65
N VAL A 42 -5.18 2.66 -0.08
CA VAL A 42 -5.07 1.40 -0.83
C VAL A 42 -6.39 0.65 -0.80
N ARG A 43 -6.87 0.20 -1.96
CA ARG A 43 -7.98 -0.75 -2.03
C ARG A 43 -7.41 -2.16 -2.11
N TYR A 44 -7.60 -2.94 -1.06
CA TYR A 44 -7.07 -4.29 -0.91
C TYR A 44 -8.06 -5.33 -1.43
N GLY A 45 -7.55 -6.40 -2.05
CA GLY A 45 -8.35 -7.53 -2.49
C GLY A 45 -9.68 -7.14 -3.17
N ALA A 46 -10.80 -7.56 -2.59
CA ALA A 46 -12.16 -7.29 -3.07
C ALA A 46 -12.87 -6.15 -2.31
N ASP A 47 -12.15 -5.36 -1.51
CA ASP A 47 -12.75 -4.26 -0.77
C ASP A 47 -13.37 -3.22 -1.71
N VAL A 48 -14.50 -2.64 -1.31
CA VAL A 48 -15.17 -1.56 -2.05
C VAL A 48 -14.47 -0.22 -1.82
N HIS A 49 -13.91 -0.02 -0.64
CA HIS A 49 -13.32 1.25 -0.21
C HIS A 49 -11.84 1.11 0.10
N SER A 50 -11.10 2.19 -0.10
CA SER A 50 -9.69 2.27 0.24
C SER A 50 -9.48 2.42 1.75
N LYS A 51 -8.38 1.87 2.25
CA LYS A 51 -7.91 2.04 3.63
C LYS A 51 -6.67 2.94 3.63
N ALA A 52 -6.57 3.81 4.63
CA ALA A 52 -5.37 4.62 4.84
C ALA A 52 -4.25 3.74 5.38
N THR A 53 -3.12 3.70 4.67
CA THR A 53 -1.95 2.90 5.00
C THR A 53 -0.71 3.77 5.02
N TYR A 54 0.17 3.55 6.01
CA TYR A 54 1.47 4.20 6.03
C TYR A 54 2.30 3.71 4.83
N PRO A 55 2.84 4.62 3.99
CA PRO A 55 3.65 4.23 2.82
C PRO A 55 4.87 3.36 3.18
N ALA A 56 5.41 3.53 4.38
CA ALA A 56 6.52 2.73 4.88
C ALA A 56 6.20 1.22 4.96
N LEU A 57 4.92 0.86 5.02
CA LEU A 57 4.44 -0.53 5.07
C LEU A 57 4.07 -1.07 3.68
N LEU A 58 4.28 -0.29 2.62
CA LEU A 58 3.96 -0.67 1.25
C LEU A 58 5.24 -0.92 0.44
N GLU A 59 5.21 -1.98 -0.34
CA GLU A 59 6.20 -2.34 -1.36
C GLU A 59 5.55 -2.28 -2.74
N ALA A 60 6.27 -1.74 -3.73
CA ALA A 60 5.81 -1.75 -5.12
C ALA A 60 5.93 -3.16 -5.70
N VAL A 61 4.97 -3.54 -6.55
CA VAL A 61 5.07 -4.78 -7.33
C VAL A 61 5.66 -4.43 -8.69
N SER A 62 6.80 -5.04 -9.04
CA SER A 62 7.45 -4.94 -10.35
C SER A 62 6.65 -5.62 -11.46
#